data_AF-A0A2N2GPG7-F1
#
_entry.id   AF-A0A2N2GPG7-F1
#
_cell.length_a   1.000
_cell.length_b   1.000
_cell.length_c   1.000
_cell.angle_alpha   90.00
_cell.angle_beta   90.00
_cell.angle_gamma   90.00
#
_symmetry.space_group_name_H-M   'P 1'
#
loop_
_entity.id
_entity.type
_entity.pdbx_description
1 polymer ?
#
loop_
_entity_poly.entity_id
_entity_poly.type
_entity_poly.pdbx_seq_one_letter_code
_entity_poly.pdbx_strand_id
1 'polypeptide(L)' 'MTEKEKNRPCPCGNGLKFAECCGPFLEGSRPAPTAEALMRSRYTAFAVQDVPYILRSWHRSTRPASLDLSD' A
#
# COMPACT_ATOMS: atom_id res chain seq x y z
N MET A 1 11.53 5.41 2.01
CA MET A 1 11.18 6.37 0.93
C MET A 1 11.77 7.73 1.25
N THR A 2 12.27 8.40 0.23
CA THR A 2 12.75 9.78 0.26
C THR A 2 11.59 10.77 0.20
N GLU A 3 11.87 12.04 0.52
CA GLU A 3 10.86 13.10 0.52
C GLU A 3 10.30 13.41 -0.87
N LYS A 4 11.14 13.26 -1.90
CA LYS A 4 10.71 13.35 -3.30
C LYS A 4 9.63 12.32 -3.63
N GLU A 5 9.78 11.10 -3.15
CA GLU A 5 8.83 10.02 -3.44
C GLU A 5 7.50 10.20 -2.71
N LYS A 6 7.54 10.72 -1.49
CA LYS A 6 6.35 11.08 -0.70
C LYS A 6 5.51 12.17 -1.38
N ASN A 7 6.15 13.08 -2.11
CA ASN A 7 5.49 14.18 -2.81
C ASN A 7 5.04 13.83 -4.25
N ARG A 8 5.34 12.61 -4.76
CA ARG A 8 4.84 12.14 -6.07
C ARG A 8 3.35 11.78 -5.99
N PRO A 9 2.61 11.80 -7.12
CA PRO A 9 1.26 11.27 -7.20
C PRO A 9 1.21 9.82 -6.69
N CYS A 10 0.16 9.50 -5.94
CA CYS A 10 -0.03 8.17 -5.40
C CYS A 10 -0.30 7.16 -6.54
N PRO A 11 0.37 6.00 -6.57
CA PRO A 11 0.14 4.97 -7.60
C PRO A 11 -1.32 4.53 -7.73
N CYS A 12 -2.12 4.58 -6.65
CA CYS A 12 -3.54 4.22 -6.72
C CYS A 12 -4.42 5.15 -7.60
N GLY A 13 -3.86 6.20 -8.20
CA GLY A 13 -4.53 6.99 -9.24
C GLY A 13 -5.65 7.90 -8.76
N ASN A 14 -5.75 8.22 -7.46
CA ASN A 14 -6.81 9.13 -6.97
C ASN A 14 -6.50 10.63 -7.18
N GLY A 15 -5.28 10.96 -7.62
CA GLY A 15 -4.82 12.33 -7.86
C GLY A 15 -4.10 13.01 -6.68
N LEU A 16 -4.23 12.48 -5.47
CA LEU A 16 -3.48 12.95 -4.30
C LEU A 16 -2.02 12.48 -4.32
N LYS A 17 -1.17 13.17 -3.55
CA LYS A 17 0.22 12.77 -3.32
C LYS A 17 0.27 11.51 -2.46
N PHE A 18 1.36 10.75 -2.58
CA PHE A 18 1.55 9.52 -1.81
C PHE A 18 1.39 9.74 -0.29
N ALA A 19 2.04 10.77 0.26
CA ALA A 19 2.00 11.08 1.70
C ALA A 19 0.59 11.43 2.22
N GLU A 20 -0.30 11.92 1.36
CA GLU A 20 -1.66 12.33 1.72
C GLU A 20 -2.70 11.25 1.41
N CYS A 21 -2.30 10.18 0.71
CA CYS A 21 -3.18 9.12 0.25
C CYS A 21 -2.84 7.76 0.90
N CYS A 22 -2.06 6.91 0.21
CA CYS A 22 -1.77 5.56 0.69
C CYS A 22 -0.60 5.51 1.69
N GLY A 23 0.24 6.54 1.76
CA GLY A 23 1.41 6.61 2.64
C GLY A 23 1.10 6.28 4.11
N PRO A 24 0.12 6.94 4.76
CA PRO A 24 -0.20 6.66 6.16
C PRO A 24 -0.70 5.22 6.41
N PHE A 25 -1.28 4.57 5.39
CA PHE A 25 -1.72 3.18 5.48
C PHE A 25 -0.53 2.22 5.39
N LEU A 26 0.37 2.45 4.42
CA LEU A 26 1.59 1.68 4.26
C LEU A 26 2.51 1.85 5.46
N GLU A 27 2.64 3.04 6.03
CA GLU A 27 3.47 3.27 7.23
C GLU A 27 2.83 2.69 8.51
N GLY A 28 1.56 2.28 8.47
CA GLY A 28 0.83 1.77 9.63
C GLY A 28 0.35 2.85 10.60
N SER A 29 0.56 4.13 10.27
CA SER A 29 0.12 5.30 11.05
C SER A 29 -1.41 5.41 11.14
N ARG A 30 -2.13 4.91 10.14
CA ARG A 30 -3.60 4.88 10.11
C ARG A 30 -4.08 3.60 9.41
N PRO A 31 -5.15 2.93 9.87
CA PRO A 31 -5.76 1.86 9.10
C PRO A 31 -6.52 2.41 7.89
N ALA A 32 -6.66 1.61 6.83
CA ALA A 32 -7.55 1.95 5.73
C ALA A 32 -9.02 1.95 6.23
N PRO A 33 -9.76 3.06 6.10
CA PRO A 33 -11.08 3.20 6.72
C PRO A 33 -12.20 2.46 5.98
N THR A 34 -11.95 2.07 4.72
CA THR A 34 -12.92 1.41 3.86
C THR A 34 -12.25 0.28 3.07
N ALA A 35 -13.07 -0.66 2.58
CA ALA A 35 -12.58 -1.73 1.69
C ALA A 35 -11.92 -1.16 0.42
N GLU A 36 -12.47 -0.10 -0.16
CA GLU A 36 -11.88 0.57 -1.31
C GLU A 36 -10.49 1.17 -0.99
N ALA A 37 -10.36 1.86 0.16
CA ALA A 37 -9.07 2.39 0.60
C ALA A 37 -8.05 1.26 0.84
N LEU A 38 -8.51 0.11 1.34
CA LEU A 38 -7.67 -1.07 1.51
C LEU A 38 -7.19 -1.63 0.16
N MET A 39 -8.08 -1.71 -0.83
CA MET A 39 -7.70 -2.19 -2.17
C MET A 39 -6.72 -1.24 -2.87
N ARG A 40 -6.96 0.08 -2.80
CA ARG A 40 -6.07 1.11 -3.35
C ARG A 40 -4.69 1.10 -2.71
N SER A 41 -4.62 0.91 -1.40
CA SER A 41 -3.35 0.82 -0.67
C SER A 41 -2.61 -0.49 -0.97
N ARG A 42 -3.31 -1.62 -1.15
CA ARG A 42 -2.70 -2.89 -1.59
C ARG A 42 -2.10 -2.79 -2.99
N TYR A 43 -2.80 -2.14 -3.92
CA TYR A 43 -2.25 -1.84 -5.25
C TYR A 43 -0.99 -0.96 -5.15
N THR A 44 -1.05 0.10 -4.33
CA THR A 44 0.11 0.98 -4.13
C THR A 44 1.30 0.21 -3.55
N ALA A 45 1.07 -0.64 -2.55
CA ALA A 45 2.10 -1.49 -1.97
C ALA A 45 2.74 -2.43 -3.01
N PHE A 46 1.96 -3.01 -3.92
CA PHE A 46 2.49 -3.76 -5.05
C PHE A 46 3.39 -2.90 -5.95
N ALA A 47 2.91 -1.71 -6.34
CA ALA A 47 3.64 -0.79 -7.21
C ALA A 47 4.97 -0.28 -6.60
N VAL A 48 5.05 -0.18 -5.27
CA VAL A 48 6.27 0.23 -4.55
C VAL A 48 7.02 -0.95 -3.90
N GLN A 49 6.61 -2.20 -4.18
CA GLN A 49 7.23 -3.43 -3.68
C GLN A 49 7.25 -3.56 -2.14
N ASP A 50 6.25 -3.01 -1.44
CA ASP A 50 6.04 -3.23 0.01
C ASP A 50 5.29 -4.56 0.26
N VAL A 51 6.01 -5.67 0.06
CA VAL A 51 5.53 -7.02 0.35
C VAL A 51 5.01 -7.19 1.78
N PRO A 52 5.69 -6.65 2.83
CA PRO A 52 5.15 -6.70 4.18
C PRO A 52 3.74 -6.11 4.30
N TYR A 53 3.38 -5.07 3.53
CA TYR A 53 2.04 -4.46 3.58
C TYR A 53 1.00 -5.38 3.01
N ILE A 54 1.31 -5.97 1.86
CA ILE A 54 0.43 -6.91 1.19
C ILE A 54 0.13 -8.10 2.11
N LEU A 55 1.16 -8.64 2.79
CA LEU A 55 0.98 -9.74 3.73
C LEU A 55 0.20 -9.33 4.98
N ARG A 56 0.46 -8.18 5.61
CA ARG A 56 -0.27 -7.79 6.84
C ARG A 56 -1.74 -7.43 6.59
N SER A 57 -2.06 -6.98 5.38
CA SER A 57 -3.43 -6.59 4.97
C SER A 57 -4.26 -7.73 4.38
N TRP A 58 -3.66 -8.92 4.16
CA TRP A 58 -4.36 -10.11 3.70
C TRP A 58 -5.04 -10.83 4.86
N HIS A 59 -6.30 -11.23 4.66
CA HIS A 59 -7.00 -12.10 5.60
C HIS A 59 -6.20 -13.38 5.91
N ARG A 60 -6.10 -13.74 7.19
CA ARG A 60 -5.20 -14.82 7.66
C ARG A 60 -5.51 -16.18 7.06
N SER A 61 -6.78 -16.49 6.76
CA SER A 61 -7.17 -17.81 6.25
C SER A 61 -6.72 -18.08 4.81
N THR A 62 -6.41 -17.05 4.03
CA THR A 62 -6.06 -17.19 2.59
C THR A 62 -4.72 -16.56 2.25
N ARG A 63 -3.98 -16.07 3.26
CA ARG A 63 -2.69 -15.42 3.07
C ARG A 63 -1.59 -16.47 2.83
N PRO A 64 -0.78 -16.34 1.77
CA PRO A 64 0.38 -17.22 1.57
C PRO A 64 1.46 -16.97 2.63
N ALA A 65 2.32 -17.97 2.87
CA ALA A 65 3.42 -17.86 3.84
C ALA A 65 4.47 -16.84 3.40
N SER A 66 4.71 -16.73 2.10
CA SER A 66 5.62 -15.79 1.46
C SER A 66 5.01 -15.28 0.14
N LEU A 67 5.49 -14.13 -0.32
CA LEU A 67 5.09 -13.52 -1.59
C LEU A 67 6.33 -12.97 -2.28
N ASP A 68 6.53 -13.39 -3.53
CA ASP A 68 7.56 -12.87 -4.43
C ASP A 68 6.88 -12.05 -5.54
N LEU A 69 7.51 -10.95 -5.95
CA LEU A 69 6.94 -9.97 -6.90
C LEU A 69 7.82 -9.76 -8.14
N SER A 70 8.84 -10.61 -8.37
CA SER A 70 9.84 -10.43 -9.42
C SER A 70 9.43 -10.92 -10.82
N ASP A 71 8.14 -11.13 -11.07
CA ASP A 71 7.63 -11.56 -12.39
C ASP A 71 7.75 -10.46 -13.47
#